data_AF-A0A7Y7QWD1-F1
#
_entry.id   AF-A0A7Y7QWD1-F1
#
_cell.length_a   1.000
_cell.length_b   1.000
_cell.length_c   1.000
_cell.angle_alpha   90.00
_cell.angle_beta   90.00
_cell.angle_gamma   90.00
#
_symmetry.space_group_name_H-M   'P 1'
#
loop_
_entity.id
_entity.type
_entity.pdbx_description
1 polymer ?
#
loop_
_entity_poly.entity_id
_entity_poly.type
_entity_poly.pdbx_seq_one_letter_code
_entity_poly.pdbx_strand_id
1 'polypeptide(L)'
;MLRIGTHEPFEYFFGAARAGRPVRGLIKAANGWYAAARFDGRMGMVNPRSEDPNEAHATYSLAVKATQATARRFAMAGNRGSARYYERLAKQIADGEPE
;
A
#
# COMPACT_ATOMS: atom_id res chain seq x y z
N MET A 1 0.00 -7.47 0.70
CA MET A 1 -0.17 -6.63 1.89
C MET A 1 0.70 -7.21 2.99
N LEU A 2 1.50 -6.38 3.65
CA LEU A 2 2.29 -6.76 4.81
C LEU A 2 1.91 -5.84 5.97
N ARG A 3 1.86 -6.38 7.19
CA ARG A 3 1.82 -5.55 8.39
C ARG A 3 3.26 -5.12 8.68
N ILE A 4 3.51 -3.82 8.66
CA ILE A 4 4.78 -3.23 9.07
C ILE A 4 4.52 -2.57 10.43
N GLY A 5 5.41 -2.79 11.40
CA GLY A 5 5.30 -2.18 12.73
C GLY A 5 4.60 -3.00 13.81
N THR A 6 5.01 -2.72 15.05
CA THR A 6 4.56 -3.36 16.28
C THR A 6 3.56 -2.52 17.09
N HIS A 7 3.40 -1.22 16.77
CA HIS A 7 2.56 -0.28 17.53
C HIS A 7 1.55 0.46 16.65
N GLU A 8 0.42 0.87 17.25
CA GLU A 8 -0.61 1.66 16.59
C GLU A 8 -0.14 3.08 16.25
N PRO A 9 -0.65 3.66 15.15
CA PRO A 9 -1.55 3.06 14.17
C PRO A 9 -0.77 2.07 13.29
N PHE A 10 -1.26 0.83 13.17
CA PHE A 10 -0.56 -0.21 12.42
C PHE A 10 -0.23 0.29 11.00
N GLU A 11 1.05 0.27 10.63
CA GLU A 11 1.52 0.66 9.31
C GLU A 11 1.25 -0.48 8.33
N TYR A 12 0.08 -0.45 7.72
CA TYR A 12 -0.23 -1.43 6.68
C TYR A 12 0.46 -1.05 5.38
N PHE A 13 1.23 -2.00 4.84
CA PHE A 13 1.90 -1.85 3.56
C PHE A 13 1.14 -2.50 2.42
N PHE A 14 0.88 -1.69 1.41
CA PHE A 14 0.17 -2.06 0.19
C PHE A 14 1.11 -1.88 -0.98
N GLY A 15 1.72 -2.98 -1.44
CA GLY A 15 2.66 -2.91 -2.54
C GLY A 15 3.40 -4.22 -2.79
N ALA A 16 4.50 -4.10 -3.51
CA ALA A 16 5.37 -5.21 -3.84
C ALA A 16 6.25 -5.58 -2.66
N ALA A 17 6.33 -6.87 -2.37
CA ALA A 17 7.23 -7.43 -1.38
C ALA A 17 8.09 -8.53 -2.01
N ARG A 18 9.35 -8.63 -1.59
CA ARG A 18 10.30 -9.66 -2.03
C ARG A 18 10.92 -10.29 -0.79
N ALA A 19 10.86 -11.63 -0.71
CA ALA A 19 11.35 -12.39 0.45
C ALA A 19 10.80 -11.86 1.80
N GLY A 20 9.50 -11.52 1.84
CA GLY A 20 8.85 -10.98 3.05
C GLY A 20 9.21 -9.53 3.39
N ARG A 21 10.07 -8.87 2.61
CA ARG A 21 10.46 -7.47 2.81
C ARG A 21 9.70 -6.54 1.85
N PRO A 22 9.20 -5.40 2.33
CA PRO A 22 8.56 -4.41 1.48
C PRO A 22 9.60 -3.81 0.50
N VAL A 23 9.23 -3.66 -0.76
CA VAL A 23 10.09 -3.12 -1.81
C VAL A 23 9.60 -1.75 -2.26
N ARG A 24 8.34 -1.63 -2.67
CA ARG A 24 7.70 -0.37 -3.11
C ARG A 24 6.21 -0.44 -2.87
N GLY A 25 5.59 0.64 -2.39
CA GLY A 25 4.15 0.67 -2.13
C GLY A 25 3.69 1.86 -1.28
N LEU A 26 2.45 1.77 -0.79
CA LEU A 26 1.90 2.74 0.15
C LEU A 26 1.92 2.20 1.57
N ILE A 27 2.24 3.08 2.51
CA ILE A 27 2.07 2.87 3.94
C ILE A 27 0.83 3.63 4.39
N LYS A 28 -0.12 2.93 5.04
CA LYS A 28 -1.22 3.57 5.74
C LYS A 28 -0.82 3.81 7.19
N ALA A 29 -0.64 5.08 7.57
CA ALA A 29 -0.52 5.51 8.97
C ALA A 29 -1.80 6.25 9.43
N ALA A 30 -1.91 6.59 10.72
CA ALA A 30 -3.10 7.30 11.25
C ALA A 30 -3.32 8.63 10.53
N ASN A 31 -2.24 9.37 10.34
CA ASN A 31 -2.24 10.73 9.81
C ASN A 31 -2.26 10.80 8.28
N GLY A 32 -2.19 9.66 7.57
CA GLY A 32 -2.25 9.72 6.11
C GLY A 32 -1.77 8.47 5.39
N TRP A 33 -1.66 8.62 4.08
CA TRP A 33 -1.03 7.67 3.17
C TRP A 33 0.35 8.20 2.80
N TYR A 34 1.35 7.33 2.82
CA TYR A 34 2.72 7.67 2.49
C TYR A 34 3.22 6.77 1.38
N ALA A 35 3.65 7.36 0.27
CA ALA A 35 4.31 6.64 -0.81
C ALA A 35 5.75 6.31 -0.42
N ALA A 36 6.11 5.05 -0.64
CA ALA A 36 7.45 4.50 -0.49
C ALA A 36 7.91 4.01 -1.86
N ALA A 37 8.81 4.75 -2.52
CA ALA A 37 9.41 4.36 -3.79
C ALA A 37 10.34 3.17 -3.60
N ARG A 38 11.08 3.17 -2.49
CA ARG A 38 11.91 2.07 -2.01
C ARG A 38 12.07 2.10 -0.49
N PHE A 39 12.57 1.01 0.06
CA PHE A 39 13.06 0.93 1.43
C PHE A 39 14.58 0.84 1.42
N ASP A 40 15.26 1.62 2.26
CA ASP A 40 16.71 1.55 2.40
C ASP A 40 17.15 0.27 3.17
N GLY A 41 18.46 0.09 3.32
CA GLY A 41 19.03 -1.07 4.04
C GLY A 41 18.67 -1.17 5.52
N ARG A 42 18.10 -0.09 6.11
CA ARG A 42 17.59 0.00 7.48
C ARG A 42 16.06 -0.07 7.55
N MET A 43 15.39 -0.36 6.42
CA MET A 43 13.93 -0.29 6.26
C MET A 43 13.35 1.13 6.45
N GLY A 44 14.18 2.16 6.28
CA GLY A 44 13.72 3.54 6.14
C GLY A 44 12.99 3.72 4.80
N MET A 45 11.81 4.32 4.85
CA MET A 45 11.04 4.66 3.65
C MET A 45 11.73 5.81 2.90
N VAL A 46 11.96 5.62 1.60
CA VAL A 46 12.36 6.69 0.68
C VAL A 46 11.11 7.19 -0.04
N ASN A 47 10.71 8.43 0.26
CA ASN A 47 9.50 9.05 -0.28
C ASN A 47 9.74 9.57 -1.71
N PRO A 48 8.94 9.17 -2.71
CA PRO A 48 9.08 9.65 -4.09
C PRO A 48 8.75 11.13 -4.27
N ARG A 49 8.04 11.77 -3.31
CA ARG A 49 7.65 13.19 -3.41
C ARG A 49 8.83 14.14 -3.61
N SER A 50 10.04 13.71 -3.29
CA SER A 50 11.25 14.52 -3.43
C SER A 50 11.87 14.47 -4.84
N GLU A 51 11.58 13.45 -5.66
CA GLU A 51 12.42 13.12 -6.83
C GLU A 51 11.67 12.94 -8.17
N ASP A 52 10.44 12.40 -8.22
CA ASP A 52 9.69 12.26 -9.49
C ASP A 52 8.16 12.01 -9.29
N PRO A 53 7.25 12.86 -9.84
CA PRO A 53 5.80 12.61 -9.84
C PRO A 53 5.37 11.28 -10.48
N ASN A 54 6.10 10.81 -11.50
CA ASN A 54 5.79 9.54 -12.16
C ASN A 54 6.06 8.33 -11.24
N GLU A 55 7.07 8.43 -10.36
CA GLU A 55 7.34 7.39 -9.37
C GLU A 55 6.27 7.35 -8.28
N ALA A 56 5.76 8.52 -7.88
CA ALA A 56 4.61 8.59 -6.98
C ALA A 56 3.39 7.91 -7.63
N HIS A 57 3.06 8.26 -8.88
CA HIS A 57 1.94 7.65 -9.61
C HIS A 57 2.08 6.12 -9.75
N ALA A 58 3.26 5.65 -10.13
CA ALA A 58 3.55 4.22 -10.23
C ALA A 58 3.41 3.48 -8.89
N THR A 59 3.68 4.17 -7.77
CA THR A 59 3.56 3.62 -6.42
C THR A 59 2.10 3.52 -5.98
N TYR A 60 1.29 4.54 -6.23
CA TYR A 60 -0.15 4.52 -6.00
C TYR A 60 -0.84 3.45 -6.84
N SER A 61 -0.56 3.42 -8.15
CA SER A 61 -1.05 2.39 -9.07
C SER A 61 -0.71 0.96 -8.60
N LEU A 62 0.50 0.74 -8.09
CA LEU A 62 0.91 -0.55 -7.55
C LEU A 62 0.12 -0.92 -6.28
N ALA A 63 -0.11 0.03 -5.38
CA ALA A 63 -0.87 -0.18 -4.15
C ALA A 63 -2.35 -0.50 -4.44
N VAL A 64 -2.97 0.19 -5.40
CA VAL A 64 -4.33 -0.13 -5.89
C VAL A 64 -4.39 -1.59 -6.35
N LYS A 65 -3.48 -1.99 -7.26
CA LYS A 65 -3.43 -3.36 -7.79
C LYS A 65 -3.24 -4.41 -6.69
N ALA A 66 -2.36 -4.16 -5.73
CA ALA A 66 -2.13 -5.08 -4.61
C ALA A 66 -3.36 -5.22 -3.70
N THR A 67 -4.09 -4.12 -3.49
CA THR A 67 -5.31 -4.10 -2.67
C THR A 67 -6.47 -4.80 -3.37
N GLN A 68 -6.65 -4.56 -4.68
CA GLN A 68 -7.61 -5.29 -5.51
C GLN A 68 -7.32 -6.79 -5.56
N ALA A 69 -6.06 -7.19 -5.67
CA ALA A 69 -5.68 -8.61 -5.61
C ALA A 69 -6.03 -9.24 -4.25
N THR A 70 -5.90 -8.48 -3.16
CA THR A 70 -6.31 -8.92 -1.81
C THR A 70 -7.83 -9.07 -1.70
N ALA A 71 -8.59 -8.11 -2.23
CA ALA A 71 -10.05 -8.21 -2.29
C ALA A 71 -10.51 -9.47 -3.04
N ARG A 72 -9.91 -9.75 -4.22
CA ARG A 72 -10.20 -10.95 -5.02
C ARG A 72 -9.92 -12.23 -4.25
N ARG A 73 -8.80 -12.32 -3.52
CA ARG A 73 -8.47 -13.47 -2.68
C ARG A 73 -9.53 -13.72 -1.60
N PHE A 74 -9.98 -12.67 -0.90
CA PHE A 74 -11.05 -12.82 0.09
C PHE A 74 -12.40 -13.18 -0.53
N ALA A 75 -12.73 -12.65 -1.71
CA ALA A 75 -13.93 -13.02 -2.44
C ALA A 75 -13.94 -14.50 -2.83
N MET A 76 -12.81 -15.01 -3.35
CA MET A 76 -12.63 -16.43 -3.69
C MET A 76 -12.71 -17.35 -2.46
N ALA A 77 -12.28 -16.88 -1.29
CA ALA A 77 -12.41 -17.59 -0.02
C ALA A 77 -13.83 -17.49 0.60
N GLY A 78 -14.81 -16.90 -0.10
CA GLY A 78 -16.18 -16.72 0.41
C GLY A 78 -16.35 -15.59 1.43
N ASN A 79 -15.27 -14.88 1.79
CA ASN A 79 -15.31 -13.77 2.73
C ASN A 79 -15.67 -12.45 2.03
N ARG A 80 -16.96 -12.27 1.76
CA ARG A 80 -17.51 -11.08 1.09
C ARG A 80 -17.31 -9.78 1.89
N GLY A 81 -17.27 -9.86 3.22
CA GLY A 81 -17.07 -8.69 4.09
C GLY A 81 -15.68 -8.09 3.91
N SER A 82 -14.64 -8.93 3.99
CA SER A 82 -13.26 -8.50 3.75
C SER A 82 -13.05 -8.10 2.29
N ALA A 83 -13.65 -8.79 1.32
CA ALA A 83 -13.57 -8.39 -0.09
C ALA A 83 -14.06 -6.94 -0.31
N ARG A 84 -15.26 -6.61 0.16
CA ARG A 84 -15.83 -5.24 0.08
C ARG A 84 -14.99 -4.20 0.82
N TYR A 85 -14.41 -4.58 1.97
CA TYR A 85 -13.50 -3.69 2.69
C TYR A 85 -12.30 -3.31 1.82
N TYR A 86 -11.62 -4.29 1.22
CA TYR A 86 -10.46 -4.03 0.38
C TYR A 86 -10.80 -3.38 -0.97
N GLU A 87 -11.98 -3.61 -1.53
CA GLU A 87 -12.48 -2.86 -2.70
C GLU A 87 -12.62 -1.36 -2.39
N ARG A 88 -13.24 -1.02 -1.26
CA ARG A 88 -13.36 0.38 -0.80
C ARG A 88 -11.99 0.99 -0.54
N LEU A 89 -11.08 0.22 0.06
CA LEU A 89 -9.73 0.68 0.32
C LEU A 89 -8.95 0.97 -0.97
N ALA A 90 -9.08 0.11 -1.98
CA ALA A 90 -8.45 0.34 -3.28
C ALA A 90 -8.96 1.62 -3.95
N LYS A 91 -10.26 1.91 -3.80
CA LYS A 91 -10.85 3.17 -4.28
C LYS A 91 -10.29 4.38 -3.52
N GLN A 92 -10.23 4.32 -2.19
CA GLN A 92 -9.64 5.40 -1.38
C GLN A 92 -8.19 5.69 -1.73
N ILE A 93 -7.41 4.67 -2.08
CA ILE A 93 -6.03 4.84 -2.54
C ILE A 93 -6.00 5.59 -3.88
N ALA A 94 -6.85 5.20 -4.83
CA ALA A 94 -6.94 5.84 -6.14
C ALA A 94 -7.39 7.30 -6.03
N ASP A 95 -8.38 7.58 -5.16
CA ASP A 95 -8.90 8.92 -4.92
C ASP A 95 -7.93 9.81 -4.11
N GLY A 96 -6.99 9.20 -3.37
CA GLY A 96 -6.01 9.89 -2.51
C GLY A 96 -4.66 10.16 -3.17
N GLU A 97 -4.56 9.95 -4.48
CA GLU A 97 -3.40 10.29 -5.29
C GLU A 97 -3.30 11.83 -5.42
N PRO A 98 -2.16 12.45 -5.05
CA PRO A 98 -1.97 13.88 -5.28
C PRO A 98 -1.86 14.17 -6.78
N GLU A 99 -2.53 15.24 -7.26
CA GLU A 99 -2.44 15.76 -8.64
C GLU A 99 -1.00 16.10 -9.06
#